data_AF-A0A9P7MKK0-F1
#
_entry.id   AF-A0A9P7MKK0-F1
#
_cell.length_a   1.000
_cell.length_b   1.000
_cell.length_c   1.000
_cell.angle_alpha   90.00
_cell.angle_beta   90.00
_cell.angle_gamma   90.00
#
_symmetry.space_group_name_H-M   'P 1'
#
loop_
_entity.id
_entity.type
_entity.pdbx_description
1 polymer ?
#
loop_
_entity_poly.entity_id
_entity_poly.type
_entity_poly.pdbx_seq_one_letter_code
_entity_poly.pdbx_strand_id
1 'polypeptide(L)'
;MEVYQSFDIFVEKDGDVEFRFTKIIIRGPNRDFYYAITEDRVRIPITIDLDKLNKIPIDTDTIWPRYSARLLQAPSPVPQDSYLKETDLYSYEECPKGMEAQETPLSDLVLHEIEAYELLRRHPHPNIVEYRGCV
;
A
#
# COMPACT_ATOMS: atom_id res chain seq x y z
N MET A 1 -0.82 2.71 -18.56
CA MET A 1 -0.28 2.18 -17.30
C MET A 1 0.84 3.11 -16.86
N GLU A 2 1.05 3.24 -15.57
CA GLU A 2 2.12 4.07 -15.01
C GLU A 2 2.72 3.40 -13.79
N VAL A 3 3.96 3.76 -13.45
CA VAL A 3 4.53 3.35 -12.17
C VAL A 3 3.86 4.15 -11.07
N TYR A 4 3.22 3.44 -10.15
CA TYR A 4 2.60 4.01 -8.96
C TYR A 4 3.64 4.18 -7.84
N GLN A 5 4.40 3.12 -7.57
CA GLN A 5 5.46 3.08 -6.56
C GLN A 5 6.58 2.12 -7.00
N SER A 6 7.78 2.31 -6.48
CA SER A 6 8.93 1.41 -6.72
C SER A 6 9.82 1.34 -5.49
N PHE A 7 10.32 0.14 -5.18
CA PHE A 7 11.09 -0.11 -3.97
C PHE A 7 12.23 -1.10 -4.24
N ASP A 8 13.45 -0.74 -3.83
CA ASP A 8 14.60 -1.63 -3.84
C ASP A 8 14.51 -2.58 -2.64
N ILE A 9 14.49 -3.89 -2.90
CA ILE A 9 14.56 -4.93 -1.87
C ILE A 9 16.02 -5.30 -1.64
N PHE A 10 16.42 -5.30 -0.38
CA PHE A 10 17.72 -5.75 0.06
C PHE A 10 17.59 -6.99 0.95
N VAL A 11 18.59 -7.85 0.92
CA VAL A 11 18.67 -9.04 1.79
C VAL A 11 20.00 -9.08 2.50
N GLU A 12 19.98 -9.58 3.74
CA GLU A 12 21.19 -9.84 4.49
C GLU A 12 21.84 -11.14 4.01
N LYS A 13 23.14 -11.09 3.77
CA LYS A 13 23.95 -12.22 3.35
C LYS A 13 25.34 -12.07 3.96
N ASP A 14 25.74 -13.07 4.77
CA ASP A 14 27.02 -13.10 5.45
C ASP A 14 27.35 -11.85 6.29
N GLY A 15 26.32 -11.18 6.83
CA GLY A 15 26.44 -9.96 7.63
C GLY A 15 26.46 -8.65 6.83
N ASP A 16 26.37 -8.72 5.49
CA ASP A 16 26.27 -7.58 4.60
C ASP A 16 24.86 -7.46 3.99
N VAL A 17 24.44 -6.24 3.67
CA VAL A 17 23.14 -5.95 3.03
C VAL A 17 23.34 -5.81 1.51
N GLU A 18 22.83 -6.79 0.76
CA GLU A 18 22.93 -6.82 -0.70
C GLU A 18 21.59 -6.47 -1.35
N PHE A 19 21.63 -5.71 -2.44
CA PHE A 19 20.44 -5.50 -3.27
C PHE A 19 20.04 -6.82 -3.93
N ARG A 20 18.74 -7.13 -3.91
CA ARG A 20 18.19 -8.35 -4.49
C ARG A 20 17.39 -8.08 -5.76
N PHE A 21 16.40 -7.21 -5.68
CA PHE A 21 15.53 -6.85 -6.80
C PHE A 21 14.77 -5.57 -6.52
N THR A 22 14.18 -4.96 -7.54
CA THR A 22 13.22 -3.87 -7.38
C THR A 22 11.80 -4.39 -7.57
N LYS A 23 10.92 -4.06 -6.63
CA LYS A 23 9.48 -4.27 -6.75
C LYS A 23 8.83 -3.00 -7.29
N ILE A 24 8.01 -3.15 -8.32
CA ILE A 24 7.32 -2.04 -8.99
C ILE A 24 5.83 -2.26 -8.85
N ILE A 25 5.13 -1.28 -8.31
CA ILE A 25 3.66 -1.21 -8.30
C ILE A 25 3.22 -0.41 -9.52
N ILE A 26 2.34 -0.98 -10.32
CA ILE A 26 1.87 -0.43 -11.60
C ILE A 26 0.38 -0.15 -11.48
N ARG A 27 -0.03 1.07 -11.84
CA ARG A 27 -1.45 1.45 -11.92
C ARG A 27 -1.95 1.36 -13.37
N GLY A 28 -3.02 0.59 -13.54
CA GLY A 28 -3.75 0.43 -14.78
C GLY A 28 -4.72 1.57 -15.07
N PRO A 29 -5.24 1.67 -16.31
CA PRO A 29 -6.17 2.72 -16.70
C PRO A 29 -7.50 2.70 -15.93
N ASN A 30 -7.93 1.52 -15.45
CA ASN A 30 -9.18 1.36 -14.70
C ASN A 30 -8.98 1.32 -13.18
N ARG A 31 -7.86 1.87 -12.68
CA ARG A 31 -7.42 1.76 -11.27
C ARG A 31 -7.12 0.34 -10.81
N ASP A 32 -6.97 -0.60 -11.73
CA ASP A 32 -6.40 -1.92 -11.44
C ASP A 32 -4.94 -1.75 -11.01
N PHE A 33 -4.49 -2.55 -10.04
CA PHE A 33 -3.12 -2.56 -9.58
C PHE A 33 -2.43 -3.86 -9.95
N TYR A 34 -1.16 -3.75 -10.30
CA TYR A 34 -0.29 -4.88 -10.57
C TYR A 34 1.03 -4.68 -9.82
N TYR A 35 1.71 -5.77 -9.49
CA TYR A 35 3.12 -5.70 -9.15
C TYR A 35 3.97 -6.43 -10.20
N ALA A 36 5.21 -6.00 -10.30
CA ALA A 36 6.24 -6.66 -11.09
C ALA A 36 7.56 -6.62 -10.32
N ILE A 37 8.43 -7.59 -10.58
CA ILE A 37 9.77 -7.66 -10.01
C ILE A 37 10.78 -7.56 -11.15
N THR A 38 11.84 -6.79 -10.95
CA THR A 38 13.00 -6.72 -11.85
C THR A 38 14.30 -6.84 -11.06
N GLU A 39 15.31 -7.49 -11.64
CA GLU A 39 16.66 -7.56 -11.06
C GLU A 39 17.45 -6.26 -11.28
N ASP A 40 16.94 -5.34 -12.10
CA ASP A 40 17.56 -4.05 -12.30
C ASP A 40 17.21 -3.07 -11.17
N ARG A 41 18.18 -2.25 -10.77
CA ARG A 41 17.92 -1.09 -9.92
C ARG A 41 17.20 -0.03 -10.73
N VAL A 42 16.00 0.32 -10.29
CA VAL A 42 15.18 1.30 -11.02
C VAL A 42 15.48 2.68 -10.46
N ARG A 43 16.33 3.43 -11.16
CA ARG A 43 16.58 4.85 -10.83
C ARG A 43 15.61 5.74 -11.59
N ILE A 44 15.07 6.75 -10.88
CA ILE A 44 14.20 7.76 -11.46
C ILE A 44 15.05 8.72 -12.32
N PRO A 45 14.61 9.12 -13.53
CA PRO A 45 13.34 8.77 -14.17
C PRO A 45 13.33 7.35 -14.74
N ILE A 46 12.21 6.65 -14.50
CA ILE A 46 12.05 5.23 -14.80
C ILE A 46 11.97 5.04 -16.32
N THR A 47 13.04 4.50 -16.92
CA THR A 47 13.10 4.13 -18.35
C THR A 47 12.63 2.71 -18.63
N ILE A 48 11.87 2.11 -17.70
CA ILE A 48 11.44 0.72 -17.82
C ILE A 48 10.29 0.61 -18.79
N ASP A 49 10.46 -0.28 -19.76
CA ASP A 49 9.42 -0.73 -20.66
C ASP A 49 8.43 -1.60 -19.88
N LEU A 50 7.37 -0.97 -19.36
CA LEU A 50 6.35 -1.64 -18.55
C LEU A 50 5.72 -2.81 -19.30
N ASP A 51 5.64 -2.78 -20.63
CA ASP A 51 5.01 -3.84 -21.42
C ASP A 51 5.79 -5.15 -21.39
N LYS A 52 7.11 -5.09 -21.14
CA LYS A 52 7.98 -6.26 -21.01
C LYS A 52 7.98 -6.91 -19.63
N LEU A 53 7.46 -6.22 -18.62
CA LEU A 53 7.39 -6.77 -17.26
C LEU A 53 6.33 -7.87 -17.17
N ASN A 54 6.67 -8.95 -16.46
CA ASN A 54 5.68 -9.91 -15.99
C ASN A 54 4.85 -9.26 -14.87
N LYS A 55 3.61 -8.90 -15.18
CA LYS A 55 2.71 -8.19 -14.27
C LYS A 55 1.80 -9.20 -13.59
N ILE A 56 1.77 -9.16 -12.27
CA ILE A 56 0.89 -9.99 -11.47
C ILE A 56 -0.20 -9.08 -10.90
N PRO A 57 -1.50 -9.39 -11.11
CA PRO A 57 -2.59 -8.57 -10.60
C PRO A 57 -2.59 -8.57 -9.08
N ILE A 58 -2.88 -7.41 -8.51
CA ILE A 58 -3.06 -7.24 -7.07
C ILE A 58 -4.55 -7.36 -6.77
N ASP A 59 -4.93 -8.30 -5.90
CA ASP A 59 -6.29 -8.38 -5.39
C ASP A 59 -6.54 -7.26 -4.36
N THR A 60 -7.20 -6.20 -4.81
CA THR A 60 -7.47 -5.00 -4.01
C THR A 60 -8.43 -5.26 -2.84
N ASP A 61 -9.26 -6.31 -2.91
CA ASP A 61 -10.17 -6.69 -1.81
C ASP A 61 -9.37 -7.20 -0.58
N THR A 62 -8.12 -7.63 -0.77
CA THR A 62 -7.22 -8.06 0.32
C THR A 62 -6.43 -6.91 0.93
N ILE A 63 -6.52 -5.71 0.35
CA ILE A 63 -5.80 -4.51 0.78
C ILE A 63 -6.74 -3.50 1.40
N TRP A 64 -7.84 -3.19 0.72
CA TRP A 64 -8.80 -2.20 1.18
C TRP A 64 -10.04 -2.90 1.70
N PRO A 65 -10.40 -2.69 2.98
CA PRO A 65 -11.61 -3.28 3.52
C PRO A 65 -12.84 -2.69 2.80
N ARG A 66 -13.88 -3.51 2.67
CA ARG A 66 -15.15 -3.05 2.12
C ARG A 66 -15.73 -1.95 3.00
N TYR A 67 -16.17 -0.88 2.36
CA TYR A 67 -16.81 0.22 3.05
C TYR A 67 -18.01 -0.26 3.88
N SER A 68 -18.16 0.32 5.07
CA SER A 68 -19.30 0.10 5.94
C SER A 68 -19.90 1.44 6.32
N ALA A 69 -21.21 1.60 6.16
CA ALA A 69 -21.93 2.83 6.52
C ALA A 69 -21.89 3.17 8.02
N ARG A 70 -21.32 2.28 8.86
CA ARG A 70 -21.04 2.55 10.27
C ARG A 70 -19.83 3.48 10.47
N LEU A 71 -18.96 3.56 9.47
CA LEU A 71 -17.73 4.34 9.50
C LEU A 71 -18.04 5.78 9.08
N LEU A 72 -17.31 6.73 9.66
CA LEU A 72 -17.39 8.13 9.29
C LEU A 72 -16.88 8.31 7.86
N GLN A 73 -17.74 8.86 7.01
CA GLN A 73 -17.33 9.31 5.69
C GLN A 73 -16.68 10.70 5.80
N ALA A 74 -15.55 10.89 5.12
CA ALA A 74 -14.89 12.18 5.06
C ALA A 74 -15.72 13.20 4.25
N PRO A 75 -15.62 14.51 4.57
CA PRO A 75 -16.24 15.54 3.75
C PRO A 75 -15.78 15.45 2.29
N SER A 76 -16.69 15.72 1.37
CA SER A 76 -16.39 15.81 -0.06
C SER A 76 -16.69 17.24 -0.54
N PRO A 77 -15.69 18.01 -0.98
CA PRO A 77 -14.27 17.64 -1.11
C PRO A 77 -13.54 17.51 0.23
N VAL A 78 -12.45 16.73 0.24
CA VAL A 78 -11.57 16.60 1.40
C VAL A 78 -10.96 17.96 1.72
N PRO A 79 -10.99 18.45 2.98
CA PRO A 79 -10.41 19.72 3.35
C PRO A 79 -8.90 19.77 3.09
N GLN A 80 -8.39 20.91 2.61
CA GLN A 80 -6.99 21.08 2.18
C GLN A 80 -5.95 20.92 3.30
N ASP A 81 -6.37 21.10 4.55
CA ASP A 81 -5.56 20.89 5.76
C ASP A 81 -5.59 19.43 6.25
N SER A 82 -6.14 18.51 5.45
CA SER A 82 -6.17 17.08 5.77
C SER A 82 -5.01 16.34 5.10
N TYR A 83 -4.53 15.30 5.77
CA TYR A 83 -3.63 14.32 5.17
C TYR A 83 -4.41 13.05 4.81
N LEU A 84 -4.31 12.60 3.55
CA LEU A 84 -4.86 11.32 3.14
C LEU A 84 -3.80 10.24 3.36
N LYS A 85 -4.07 9.33 4.30
CA LYS A 85 -3.23 8.14 4.48
C LYS A 85 -3.63 7.11 3.43
N GLU A 86 -2.68 6.71 2.59
CA GLU A 86 -2.85 5.62 1.63
C GLU A 86 -2.20 4.33 2.15
N THR A 87 -2.75 3.18 1.77
CA THR A 87 -2.15 1.89 2.09
C THR A 87 -0.83 1.74 1.34
N ASP A 88 0.21 1.31 2.04
CA ASP A 88 1.49 1.01 1.41
C ASP A 88 1.42 -0.33 0.67
N LEU A 89 1.34 -0.26 -0.67
CA LEU A 89 1.28 -1.43 -1.53
C LEU A 89 2.63 -2.18 -1.62
N TYR A 90 3.70 -1.61 -1.05
CA TYR A 90 4.96 -2.31 -0.88
C TYR A 90 4.79 -3.64 -0.13
N SER A 91 4.04 -3.61 0.97
CA SER A 91 3.80 -4.75 1.85
C SER A 91 2.85 -5.79 1.26
N TYR A 92 2.34 -5.56 0.05
CA TYR A 92 1.54 -6.55 -0.67
C TYR A 92 2.43 -7.70 -1.15
N GLU A 93 2.73 -8.66 -0.29
CA GLU A 93 3.39 -9.90 -0.69
C GLU A 93 2.34 -10.92 -1.08
N GLU A 94 2.26 -11.29 -2.37
CA GLU A 94 1.95 -12.69 -2.64
C GLU A 94 3.14 -13.46 -2.09
N CYS A 95 2.94 -14.24 -1.04
CA CYS A 95 3.97 -15.08 -0.46
C CYS A 95 4.74 -15.78 -1.57
N PRO A 96 6.02 -15.42 -1.80
CA PRO A 96 6.86 -16.24 -2.66
C PRO A 96 6.81 -17.66 -2.07
N LYS A 97 6.64 -18.69 -2.90
CA LYS A 97 6.63 -20.08 -2.43
C LYS A 97 7.79 -20.30 -1.46
N GLY A 98 7.48 -20.56 -0.18
CA GLY A 98 8.47 -20.81 0.88
C GLY A 98 8.72 -19.66 1.85
N MET A 99 8.04 -18.51 1.75
CA MET A 99 7.95 -17.54 2.86
C MET A 99 6.60 -17.67 3.55
N GLU A 100 6.60 -17.61 4.88
CA GLU A 100 5.37 -17.61 5.67
C GLU A 100 4.54 -16.38 5.31
N ALA A 101 3.25 -16.58 5.06
CA ALA A 101 2.35 -15.48 4.81
C ALA A 101 2.31 -14.56 6.02
N GLN A 102 2.24 -13.26 5.76
CA GLN A 102 1.77 -12.31 6.77
C GLN A 102 0.46 -12.87 7.33
N GLU A 103 0.45 -13.27 8.60
CA GLU A 103 -0.69 -13.99 9.21
C GLU A 103 -1.99 -13.15 9.18
N THR A 104 -1.87 -11.83 9.00
CA THR A 104 -2.97 -10.87 8.94
C THR A 104 -3.01 -10.17 7.58
N PRO A 105 -4.12 -10.25 6.83
CA PRO A 105 -4.33 -9.49 5.59
C PRO A 105 -4.18 -7.98 5.80
N LEU A 106 -3.70 -7.25 4.77
CA LEU A 106 -3.57 -5.79 4.82
C LEU A 106 -4.92 -5.10 5.07
N SER A 107 -6.00 -5.65 4.51
CA SER A 107 -7.38 -5.18 4.75
C SER A 107 -7.74 -5.12 6.24
N ASP A 108 -7.27 -6.10 7.02
CA ASP A 108 -7.58 -6.20 8.45
C ASP A 108 -6.78 -5.18 9.24
N LEU A 109 -5.51 -4.96 8.86
CA LEU A 109 -4.68 -3.91 9.46
C LEU A 109 -5.28 -2.51 9.20
N VAL A 110 -5.73 -2.24 7.97
CA VAL A 110 -6.40 -0.99 7.62
C VAL A 110 -7.70 -0.84 8.39
N LEU A 111 -8.51 -1.90 8.50
CA LEU A 111 -9.75 -1.86 9.25
C LEU A 111 -9.51 -1.61 10.75
N HIS A 112 -8.54 -2.27 11.37
CA HIS A 112 -8.18 -2.04 12.76
C HIS A 112 -7.72 -0.61 13.01
N GLU A 113 -6.95 -0.03 12.09
CA GLU A 113 -6.55 1.38 12.20
C GLU A 113 -7.77 2.31 12.12
N ILE A 114 -8.69 2.08 11.19
CA ILE A 114 -9.95 2.84 11.09
C ILE A 114 -10.78 2.72 12.38
N GLU A 115 -10.90 1.52 12.94
CA GLU A 115 -11.66 1.28 14.17
C GLU A 115 -11.04 1.98 15.39
N ALA A 116 -9.70 2.03 15.45
CA ALA A 116 -8.99 2.82 16.46
C ALA A 116 -9.29 4.33 16.32
N TYR A 117 -9.31 4.86 15.10
CA TYR A 117 -9.66 6.26 14.86
C TYR A 117 -11.12 6.58 15.15
N GLU A 118 -12.06 5.68 14.86
CA GLU A 118 -13.47 5.83 15.26
C GLU A 118 -13.63 5.93 16.78
N LEU A 119 -12.84 5.16 17.53
CA LEU A 119 -12.83 5.22 18.98
C LEU A 119 -12.22 6.55 19.47
N LEU A 120 -11.05 6.95 18.95
CA LEU A 120 -10.37 8.18 19.32
C LEU A 120 -11.20 9.42 19.03
N ARG A 121 -11.98 9.42 17.94
CA ARG A 121 -12.88 10.52 17.59
C ARG A 121 -13.95 10.79 18.65
N ARG A 122 -14.38 9.77 19.40
CA ARG A 122 -15.34 9.94 20.52
C ARG A 122 -14.72 10.65 21.74
N HIS A 123 -13.39 10.64 21.84
CA HIS A 123 -12.61 11.19 22.94
C HIS A 123 -11.41 11.98 22.42
N PRO A 124 -11.62 13.14 21.77
CA PRO A 124 -10.53 13.89 21.14
C PRO A 124 -9.49 14.33 22.16
N HIS A 125 -8.21 14.17 21.80
CA HIS A 125 -7.07 14.53 22.64
C HIS A 125 -6.22 15.58 21.95
N PRO A 126 -5.74 16.65 22.63
CA PRO A 126 -5.03 17.76 22.00
C PRO A 126 -3.70 17.38 21.31
N ASN A 127 -3.12 16.23 21.68
CA ASN A 127 -1.87 15.72 21.11
C ASN A 127 -2.06 14.60 20.06
N ILE A 128 -3.30 14.33 19.64
CA ILE A 128 -3.62 13.35 18.60
C ILE A 128 -4.36 14.07 17.48
N VAL A 129 -3.99 13.77 16.24
CA VAL A 129 -4.62 14.37 15.05
C VAL A 129 -6.11 14.05 14.98
N GLU A 130 -6.88 14.99 14.46
CA GLU A 130 -8.31 14.80 14.22
C GLU A 130 -8.52 13.78 13.09
N TYR A 131 -9.25 12.71 13.38
CA TYR A 131 -9.74 11.79 12.36
C TYR A 131 -10.97 12.38 11.66
N ARG A 132 -10.89 12.53 10.34
CA ARG A 132 -11.93 13.16 9.51
C ARG A 132 -12.76 12.18 8.69
N GLY A 133 -12.54 10.88 8.79
CA GLY A 133 -13.30 9.85 8.08
C GLY A 133 -12.56 9.17 6.94
N CYS A 134 -13.20 8.18 6.32
CA CYS A 134 -12.75 7.47 5.12
C CYS A 134 -13.24 8.15 3.83
N VAL A 135 -12.42 8.09 2.78
CA VAL A 135 -12.73 8.60 1.43
C VAL A 135 -13.34 7.50 0.56
#